data_AF-A0A9J7XJA3-F1
#
_entry.id   AF-A0A9J7XJA3-F1
#
_cell.length_a   1.000
_cell.length_b   1.000
_cell.length_c   1.000
_cell.angle_alpha   90.00
_cell.angle_beta   90.00
_cell.angle_gamma   90.00
#
_symmetry.space_group_name_H-M   'P 1'
#
loop_
_entity.id
_entity.type
_entity.pdbx_description
1 polymer ?
#
loop_
_entity_poly.entity_id
_entity_poly.type
_entity_poly.pdbx_seq_one_letter_code
_entity_poly.pdbx_strand_id
1 'polypeptide(L)'
;MAHTRKDDDDDNMNGEVDPSLKALEERQDEVLRRLYELKATVDGFAKTVTTPDADLDASTPSPGPAESVFKGTADLDSLLGKDLGALRDIVINANPARPPLSLLVLHALLCQRYQVLSSVHVHSSVSAVPPPLLSCLGPRHIDSYARQRFQLGFTLIWKDVSELQMKFSTQSMCPIEGEANVARFLFRLLGAEPQDPAAATQMDCWIDKAVFQLSEGGSKDRAAVLRSLNAALGRSPWLLGQEFSLADIVCACFVLRAGQTTSAPVNVQRWLKSCQNLGHFDCVYPFLQ
;
A
#
# COMPACT_ATOMS: atom_id res chain seq x y z
N MET A 1 -84.60 21.05 15.30
CA MET A 1 -84.76 21.62 16.66
C MET A 1 -84.77 20.46 17.64
N ALA A 2 -84.07 20.63 18.77
CA ALA A 2 -84.09 19.81 19.99
C ALA A 2 -83.28 18.49 20.02
N HIS A 3 -82.19 18.60 20.78
CA HIS A 3 -81.41 17.59 21.48
C HIS A 3 -82.27 16.59 22.29
N THR A 4 -81.81 15.33 22.37
CA THR A 4 -82.00 14.51 23.58
C THR A 4 -80.78 13.61 23.78
N ARG A 5 -80.17 13.71 24.97
CA ARG A 5 -79.04 12.93 25.48
C ARG A 5 -79.45 11.50 25.84
N LYS A 6 -78.51 10.55 25.79
CA LYS A 6 -78.32 9.57 26.87
C LYS A 6 -76.90 9.00 26.88
N ASP A 7 -76.45 8.73 28.09
CA ASP A 7 -75.09 8.47 28.57
C ASP A 7 -74.65 6.99 28.45
N ASP A 8 -73.38 6.76 28.82
CA ASP A 8 -72.74 5.51 29.29
C ASP A 8 -72.42 4.45 28.21
N ASP A 9 -71.27 3.77 28.11
CA ASP A 9 -70.29 3.32 29.11
C ASP A 9 -68.92 2.96 28.47
N ASP A 10 -67.95 2.79 29.35
CA ASP A 10 -66.54 2.38 29.27
C ASP A 10 -66.14 1.17 28.38
N ASP A 11 -64.80 1.02 28.28
CA ASP A 11 -64.00 -0.18 28.00
C ASP A 11 -63.69 -0.57 26.54
N ASN A 12 -62.46 -0.33 26.10
CA ASN A 12 -61.36 -1.28 26.37
C ASN A 12 -60.07 -0.84 25.63
N MET A 13 -59.04 -0.50 26.42
CA MET A 13 -57.66 -0.40 25.97
C MET A 13 -57.17 -1.77 25.48
N ASN A 14 -56.84 -1.88 24.20
CA ASN A 14 -55.87 -2.89 23.76
C ASN A 14 -55.11 -2.36 22.55
N GLY A 15 -54.06 -1.58 22.85
CA GLY A 15 -52.96 -1.37 21.91
C GLY A 15 -52.24 -2.69 21.73
N GLU A 16 -52.76 -3.55 20.86
CA GLU A 16 -52.14 -4.81 20.48
C GLU A 16 -50.82 -4.47 19.77
N VAL A 17 -49.72 -4.56 20.52
CA VAL A 17 -48.37 -4.30 20.00
C VAL A 17 -48.13 -5.30 18.88
N ASP A 18 -47.92 -4.76 17.67
CA ASP A 18 -47.71 -5.53 16.46
C ASP A 18 -46.66 -6.62 16.71
N PRO A 19 -47.00 -7.91 16.47
CA PRO A 19 -46.08 -9.03 16.70
C PRO A 19 -44.76 -8.90 15.92
N SER A 20 -44.75 -8.12 14.82
CA SER A 20 -43.53 -7.80 14.10
C SER A 20 -42.61 -6.84 14.87
N LEU A 21 -43.17 -5.93 15.66
CA LEU A 21 -42.43 -4.99 16.52
C LEU A 21 -41.78 -5.73 17.69
N LYS A 22 -42.51 -6.68 18.28
CA LYS A 22 -42.00 -7.53 19.37
C LYS A 22 -40.86 -8.44 18.91
N ALA A 23 -41.00 -9.04 17.72
CA ALA A 23 -39.93 -9.83 17.12
C ALA A 23 -38.68 -9.00 16.76
N LEU A 24 -38.87 -7.71 16.47
CA LEU A 24 -37.76 -6.79 16.22
C LEU A 24 -37.05 -6.42 17.53
N GLU A 25 -37.80 -6.15 18.60
CA GLU A 25 -37.27 -5.86 19.94
C GLU A 25 -36.46 -7.04 20.47
N GLU A 26 -36.99 -8.27 20.38
CA GLU A 26 -36.27 -9.50 20.77
C GLU A 26 -34.96 -9.69 19.98
N ARG A 27 -34.95 -9.30 18.70
CA ARG A 27 -33.73 -9.36 17.88
C ARG A 27 -32.72 -8.29 18.30
N GLN A 28 -33.18 -7.10 18.65
CA GLN A 28 -32.30 -6.01 19.09
C GLN A 28 -31.65 -6.36 20.45
N ASP A 29 -32.40 -6.96 21.36
CA ASP A 29 -31.89 -7.42 22.67
C ASP A 29 -30.85 -8.53 22.52
N GLU A 30 -31.08 -9.49 21.62
CA GLU A 30 -30.12 -10.55 21.33
C GLU A 30 -28.81 -9.99 20.72
N VAL A 31 -28.91 -8.98 19.86
CA VAL A 31 -27.73 -8.31 19.29
C VAL A 31 -26.96 -7.54 20.38
N LEU A 32 -27.66 -6.82 21.27
CA LEU A 32 -27.03 -6.12 22.39
C LEU A 32 -26.31 -7.09 23.32
N ARG A 33 -26.92 -8.24 23.64
CA ARG A 33 -26.30 -9.29 24.46
C ARG A 33 -25.00 -9.80 23.83
N ARG A 34 -25.02 -10.09 22.52
CA ARG A 34 -23.82 -10.53 21.79
C ARG A 34 -22.71 -9.47 21.78
N LEU A 35 -23.07 -8.20 21.66
CA LEU A 35 -22.11 -7.11 21.72
C LEU A 35 -21.47 -6.98 23.11
N TYR A 36 -22.23 -7.16 24.19
CA TYR A 36 -21.69 -7.16 25.55
C TYR A 36 -20.77 -8.35 25.80
N GLU A 37 -21.12 -9.55 25.32
CA GLU A 37 -20.26 -10.74 25.40
C GLU A 37 -18.97 -10.53 24.60
N LEU A 38 -19.07 -10.01 23.38
CA LEU A 38 -17.90 -9.74 22.55
C LEU A 38 -16.98 -8.69 23.20
N LYS A 39 -17.53 -7.63 23.77
CA LYS A 39 -16.76 -6.64 24.53
C LYS A 39 -16.03 -7.28 25.72
N ALA A 40 -16.70 -8.14 26.48
CA ALA A 40 -16.07 -8.85 27.59
C ALA A 40 -14.93 -9.78 27.13
N THR A 41 -15.07 -10.44 25.99
CA THR A 41 -13.98 -11.26 25.42
C THR A 41 -12.79 -10.40 24.99
N VAL A 42 -13.02 -9.25 24.33
CA VAL A 42 -11.97 -8.33 23.90
C VAL A 42 -11.24 -7.72 25.12
N ASP A 43 -11.98 -7.31 26.14
CA ASP A 43 -11.40 -6.79 27.39
C ASP A 43 -10.60 -7.87 28.14
N GLY A 44 -11.02 -9.14 28.05
CA GLY A 44 -10.27 -10.30 28.55
C GLY A 44 -8.95 -10.49 27.80
N PHE A 45 -8.99 -10.43 26.46
CA PHE A 45 -7.79 -10.54 25.62
C PHE A 45 -6.79 -9.39 25.87
N ALA A 46 -7.28 -8.16 26.02
CA ALA A 46 -6.44 -7.00 26.31
C ALA A 46 -5.67 -7.14 27.63
N LYS A 47 -6.29 -7.74 28.65
CA LYS A 47 -5.65 -8.03 29.95
C LYS A 47 -4.59 -9.13 29.87
N THR A 48 -4.79 -10.15 29.04
CA THR A 48 -3.77 -11.19 28.80
C THR A 48 -2.56 -10.70 28.01
N VAL A 49 -2.68 -9.63 27.23
CA VAL A 49 -1.56 -9.04 26.48
C VAL A 49 -0.72 -8.08 27.35
N THR A 50 -1.23 -7.66 28.52
CA THR A 50 -0.58 -6.66 29.39
C THR A 50 0.07 -7.20 30.66
N THR A 51 0.25 -8.51 30.82
CA THR A 51 1.09 -9.05 31.92
C THR A 51 2.55 -9.20 31.48
N PRO A 52 3.50 -8.41 32.01
CA PRO A 52 4.92 -8.65 31.84
C PRO A 52 5.43 -9.58 32.97
N ASP A 53 6.11 -10.66 32.59
CA ASP A 53 7.23 -11.33 33.30
C ASP A 53 7.41 -12.74 32.66
N ALA A 54 8.46 -12.96 31.87
CA ALA A 54 9.83 -13.34 32.28
C ALA A 54 10.01 -14.87 32.22
N ASP A 55 10.53 -15.39 31.10
CA ASP A 55 11.86 -16.03 31.05
C ASP A 55 12.20 -16.55 29.64
N LEU A 56 13.50 -16.51 29.36
CA LEU A 56 14.16 -16.87 28.10
C LEU A 56 14.10 -18.38 27.80
N ASP A 57 13.93 -18.76 26.53
CA ASP A 57 14.94 -19.61 25.87
C ASP A 57 14.89 -19.50 24.33
N ALA A 58 16.07 -19.69 23.73
CA ALA A 58 16.39 -19.47 22.33
C ALA A 58 15.65 -20.40 21.37
N SER A 59 14.99 -19.81 20.38
CA SER A 59 14.76 -20.42 19.07
C SER A 59 14.56 -19.31 18.05
N THR A 60 15.45 -19.24 17.06
CA THR A 60 15.27 -18.64 15.72
C THR A 60 14.18 -17.58 15.55
N PRO A 61 14.50 -16.30 15.25
CA PRO A 61 13.47 -15.34 14.91
C PRO A 61 12.83 -15.73 13.58
N SER A 62 11.66 -16.38 13.64
CA SER A 62 10.67 -16.27 12.59
C SER A 62 10.37 -14.78 12.43
N PRO A 63 10.46 -14.19 11.22
CA PRO A 63 10.04 -12.83 11.02
C PRO A 63 8.53 -12.80 11.27
N GLY A 64 8.13 -12.24 12.42
CA GLY A 64 6.75 -11.81 12.62
C GLY A 64 6.36 -10.85 11.49
N PRO A 65 5.08 -10.70 11.18
CA PRO A 65 4.65 -9.75 10.16
C PRO A 65 5.21 -8.37 10.55
N ALA A 66 6.14 -7.86 9.74
CA ALA A 66 6.65 -6.51 9.91
C ALA A 66 5.43 -5.58 9.92
N GLU A 67 5.24 -4.81 11.00
CA GLU A 67 4.18 -3.82 11.05
C GLU A 67 4.30 -2.93 9.81
N SER A 68 3.22 -2.82 9.04
CA SER A 68 3.22 -2.01 7.83
C SER A 68 3.55 -0.56 8.20
N VAL A 69 4.61 -0.01 7.60
CA VAL A 69 5.01 1.39 7.79
C VAL A 69 3.89 2.36 7.43
N PHE A 70 2.98 1.93 6.54
CA PHE A 70 1.86 2.72 6.09
C PHE A 70 0.56 2.28 6.77
N LYS A 71 0.10 3.07 7.75
CA LYS A 71 -1.18 2.88 8.46
C LYS A 71 -2.41 3.28 7.66
N GLY A 72 -2.36 3.25 6.33
CA GLY A 72 -3.52 3.57 5.50
C GLY A 72 -4.71 2.69 5.90
N THR A 73 -5.86 3.27 6.23
CA THR A 73 -7.04 2.49 6.66
C THR A 73 -7.96 2.11 5.50
N ALA A 74 -7.70 2.64 4.30
CA ALA A 74 -8.51 2.39 3.12
C ALA A 74 -8.35 0.94 2.63
N ASP A 75 -9.48 0.22 2.59
CA ASP A 75 -9.55 -1.11 2.01
C ASP A 75 -9.47 -1.05 0.47
N LEU A 76 -8.99 -2.11 -0.17
CA LEU A 76 -8.77 -2.16 -1.60
C LEU A 76 -10.08 -1.97 -2.39
N ASP A 77 -11.21 -2.41 -1.84
CA ASP A 77 -12.56 -2.17 -2.39
C ASP A 77 -12.96 -0.69 -2.37
N SER A 78 -12.49 0.07 -1.37
CA SER A 78 -12.75 1.51 -1.30
C SER A 78 -11.93 2.30 -2.31
N LEU A 79 -10.72 1.81 -2.63
CA LEU A 79 -9.79 2.49 -3.54
C LEU A 79 -10.05 2.17 -5.01
N LEU A 80 -10.39 0.92 -5.32
CA LEU A 80 -10.54 0.41 -6.69
C LEU A 80 -12.00 0.12 -7.06
N GLY A 81 -12.93 0.28 -6.12
CA GLY A 81 -14.30 -0.19 -6.25
C GLY A 81 -14.43 -1.68 -5.95
N LYS A 82 -15.67 -2.13 -5.74
CA LYS A 82 -15.98 -3.54 -5.49
C LYS A 82 -15.72 -4.35 -6.75
N ASP A 83 -14.77 -5.27 -6.67
CA ASP A 83 -14.56 -6.29 -7.70
C ASP A 83 -15.23 -7.56 -7.18
N LEU A 84 -16.17 -8.16 -7.93
CA LEU A 84 -17.07 -9.23 -7.48
C LEU A 84 -16.34 -10.58 -7.28
N GLY A 85 -15.26 -10.59 -6.50
CA GLY A 85 -14.42 -11.76 -6.24
C GLY A 85 -13.35 -12.03 -7.32
N ALA A 86 -13.13 -11.11 -8.27
CA ALA A 86 -12.04 -11.23 -9.23
C ALA A 86 -10.72 -10.72 -8.62
N LEU A 87 -9.62 -11.42 -8.92
CA LEU A 87 -8.28 -10.97 -8.54
C LEU A 87 -7.94 -9.69 -9.32
N ARG A 88 -7.50 -8.67 -8.59
CA ARG A 88 -7.05 -7.39 -9.16
C ARG A 88 -5.64 -7.56 -9.71
N ASP A 89 -5.56 -7.88 -11.00
CA ASP A 89 -4.30 -8.20 -11.67
C ASP A 89 -3.60 -6.93 -12.20
N ILE A 90 -2.39 -6.69 -11.70
CA ILE A 90 -1.44 -5.67 -12.14
C ILE A 90 -0.40 -6.35 -13.03
N VAL A 91 -0.32 -5.93 -14.29
CA VAL A 91 0.67 -6.43 -15.26
C VAL A 91 1.60 -5.30 -15.68
N ILE A 92 2.88 -5.43 -15.40
CA ILE A 92 3.91 -4.44 -15.71
C ILE A 92 4.86 -5.02 -16.74
N ASN A 93 5.05 -4.30 -17.85
CA ASN A 93 6.10 -4.56 -18.83
C ASN A 93 7.25 -3.59 -18.58
N ALA A 94 8.44 -4.12 -18.35
CA ALA A 94 9.64 -3.32 -18.07
C ALA A 94 10.84 -3.82 -18.87
N ASN A 95 11.72 -2.90 -19.24
CA ASN A 95 12.96 -3.24 -19.93
C ASN A 95 14.02 -3.70 -18.92
N PRO A 96 14.61 -4.89 -19.06
CA PRO A 96 15.63 -5.38 -18.12
C PRO A 96 16.92 -4.55 -18.13
N ALA A 97 17.16 -3.75 -19.18
CA ALA A 97 18.28 -2.80 -19.22
C ALA A 97 18.07 -1.60 -18.29
N ARG A 98 16.82 -1.33 -17.86
CA ARG A 98 16.47 -0.28 -16.89
C ARG A 98 15.46 -0.82 -15.87
N PRO A 99 15.89 -1.70 -14.94
CA PRO A 99 14.99 -2.29 -13.94
C PRO A 99 14.30 -1.23 -13.08
N PRO A 100 12.97 -1.24 -12.91
CA PRO A 100 12.22 -0.20 -12.22
C PRO A 100 12.30 -0.35 -10.69
N LEU A 101 13.38 0.18 -10.10
CA LEU A 101 13.71 -0.02 -8.69
C LEU A 101 12.62 0.47 -7.75
N SER A 102 11.97 1.62 -8.06
CA SER A 102 10.91 2.14 -7.20
C SER A 102 9.70 1.19 -7.13
N LEU A 103 9.40 0.48 -8.21
CA LEU A 103 8.30 -0.48 -8.24
C LEU A 103 8.63 -1.77 -7.48
N LEU A 104 9.91 -2.16 -7.40
CA LEU A 104 10.34 -3.30 -6.58
C LEU A 104 10.21 -3.00 -5.08
N VAL A 105 10.54 -1.77 -4.66
CA VAL A 105 10.31 -1.31 -3.28
C VAL A 105 8.80 -1.27 -2.98
N LEU A 106 7.99 -0.72 -3.89
CA LEU A 106 6.54 -0.65 -3.73
C LEU A 106 5.89 -2.04 -3.71
N HIS A 107 6.40 -2.99 -4.50
CA HIS A 107 5.98 -4.38 -4.45
C HIS A 107 6.22 -4.98 -3.06
N ALA A 108 7.42 -4.81 -2.50
CA ALA A 108 7.73 -5.30 -1.15
C ALA A 108 6.78 -4.70 -0.09
N LEU A 109 6.47 -3.40 -0.20
CA LEU A 109 5.51 -2.73 0.68
C LEU A 109 4.08 -3.26 0.51
N LEU A 110 3.66 -3.54 -0.73
CA LEU A 110 2.35 -4.15 -0.99
C LEU A 110 2.26 -5.56 -0.38
N CYS A 111 3.32 -6.36 -0.46
CA CYS A 111 3.39 -7.67 0.16
C CYS A 111 3.30 -7.65 1.69
N GLN A 112 3.65 -6.54 2.35
CA GLN A 112 3.47 -6.38 3.80
C GLN A 112 2.01 -6.12 4.19
N ARG A 113 1.22 -5.56 3.27
CA ARG A 113 -0.17 -5.12 3.53
C ARG A 113 -1.21 -6.09 2.96
N TYR A 114 -0.90 -6.73 1.84
CA TYR A 114 -1.83 -7.55 1.07
C TYR A 114 -1.25 -8.93 0.77
N GLN A 115 -2.12 -9.90 0.57
CA GLN A 115 -1.73 -11.18 -0.04
C GLN A 115 -1.54 -10.98 -1.55
N VAL A 116 -0.28 -10.81 -1.97
CA VAL A 116 0.10 -10.53 -3.36
C VAL A 116 0.60 -11.79 -4.07
N LEU A 117 -0.08 -12.22 -5.13
CA LEU A 117 0.40 -13.28 -6.02
C LEU A 117 1.41 -12.69 -7.01
N SER A 118 2.69 -12.96 -6.78
CA SER A 118 3.79 -12.36 -7.55
C SER A 118 4.33 -13.32 -8.62
N SER A 119 4.49 -12.85 -9.85
CA SER A 119 5.06 -13.63 -10.95
C SER A 119 6.00 -12.79 -11.82
N VAL A 120 7.05 -13.44 -12.33
CA VAL A 120 8.02 -12.85 -13.26
C VAL A 120 8.05 -13.68 -14.53
N HIS A 121 7.87 -13.04 -15.68
CA HIS A 121 7.94 -13.63 -17.01
C HIS A 121 8.97 -12.89 -17.88
N VAL A 122 9.42 -13.55 -18.94
CA VAL A 122 10.30 -12.98 -19.95
C VAL A 122 9.58 -13.05 -21.29
N HIS A 123 9.42 -11.91 -21.94
CA HIS A 123 8.86 -11.81 -23.28
C HIS A 123 9.91 -12.17 -24.33
N SER A 124 9.47 -12.71 -25.47
CA SER A 124 10.34 -13.15 -26.56
C SER A 124 11.18 -12.03 -27.20
N SER A 125 10.82 -10.76 -26.97
CA SER A 125 11.61 -9.61 -27.45
C SER A 125 12.92 -9.39 -26.68
N VAL A 126 13.13 -10.09 -25.56
CA VAL A 126 14.39 -10.07 -24.82
C VAL A 126 15.05 -11.44 -24.92
N SER A 127 16.31 -11.47 -25.36
CA SER A 127 17.06 -12.72 -25.52
C SER A 127 17.62 -13.27 -24.20
N ALA A 128 18.05 -12.39 -23.29
CA ALA A 128 18.60 -12.77 -22.00
C ALA A 128 18.22 -11.76 -20.91
N VAL A 129 17.89 -12.27 -19.72
CA VAL A 129 17.61 -11.48 -18.53
C VAL A 129 18.57 -11.93 -17.42
N PRO A 130 19.30 -11.01 -16.77
CA PRO A 130 20.15 -11.34 -15.63
C PRO A 130 19.43 -12.17 -14.55
N PRO A 131 20.07 -13.22 -13.98
CA PRO A 131 19.43 -14.08 -12.98
C PRO A 131 18.81 -13.34 -11.78
N PRO A 132 19.43 -12.28 -11.21
CA PRO A 132 18.82 -11.53 -10.13
C PRO A 132 17.45 -10.93 -10.49
N LEU A 133 17.25 -10.54 -11.75
CA LEU A 133 15.99 -9.97 -12.23
C LEU A 133 14.89 -11.03 -12.42
N LEU A 134 15.25 -12.30 -12.61
CA LEU A 134 14.27 -13.40 -12.70
C LEU A 134 13.64 -13.73 -11.34
N SER A 135 14.33 -13.39 -10.25
CA SER A 135 13.89 -13.60 -8.86
C SER A 135 13.62 -12.30 -8.10
N CYS A 136 13.47 -11.17 -8.80
CA CYS A 136 13.38 -9.84 -8.18
C CYS A 136 12.13 -9.62 -7.30
N LEU A 137 11.07 -10.43 -7.49
CA LEU A 137 9.86 -10.38 -6.66
C LEU A 137 9.84 -11.43 -5.54
N GLY A 138 10.99 -12.08 -5.28
CA GLY A 138 11.11 -13.13 -4.27
C GLY A 138 10.76 -14.54 -4.78
N PRO A 139 10.62 -15.51 -3.87
CA PRO A 139 10.33 -16.90 -4.22
C PRO A 139 8.94 -17.03 -4.85
N ARG A 140 8.82 -17.94 -5.83
CA ARG A 140 7.54 -18.20 -6.50
C ARG A 140 6.59 -18.90 -5.53
N HIS A 141 5.34 -18.45 -5.49
CA HIS A 141 4.30 -19.16 -4.75
C HIS A 141 4.00 -20.50 -5.44
N ILE A 142 4.31 -21.59 -4.74
CA ILE A 142 4.08 -22.97 -5.21
C ILE A 142 2.57 -23.26 -5.29
N ASP A 143 1.76 -22.59 -4.45
CA ASP A 143 0.31 -22.76 -4.35
C ASP A 143 -0.49 -21.80 -5.26
N SER A 144 -0.03 -21.56 -6.49
CA SER A 144 -0.71 -20.65 -7.44
C SER A 144 -2.15 -21.07 -7.79
N TYR A 145 -2.54 -22.30 -7.43
CA TYR A 145 -3.86 -22.88 -7.69
C TYR A 145 -4.97 -22.23 -6.85
N ALA A 146 -4.65 -21.59 -5.73
CA ALA A 146 -5.63 -20.91 -4.86
C ALA A 146 -5.69 -19.40 -5.14
N ARG A 147 -5.82 -18.98 -6.42
CA ARG A 147 -5.87 -17.55 -6.82
C ARG A 147 -6.87 -16.72 -6.01
N GLN A 148 -7.98 -17.32 -5.58
CA GLN A 148 -9.02 -16.66 -4.80
C GLN A 148 -8.59 -16.23 -3.38
N ARG A 149 -7.44 -16.71 -2.88
CA ARG A 149 -6.88 -16.27 -1.59
C ARG A 149 -6.11 -14.96 -1.70
N PHE A 150 -5.60 -14.64 -2.88
CA PHE A 150 -4.82 -13.43 -3.09
C PHE A 150 -5.72 -12.23 -3.34
N GLN A 151 -5.31 -11.07 -2.84
CA GLN A 151 -6.03 -9.80 -3.02
C GLN A 151 -5.54 -9.04 -4.25
N LEU A 152 -4.26 -9.21 -4.60
CA LEU A 152 -3.59 -8.58 -5.73
C LEU A 152 -2.80 -9.62 -6.51
N GLY A 153 -2.87 -9.55 -7.83
CA GLY A 153 -1.89 -10.19 -8.71
C GLY A 153 -0.86 -9.18 -9.15
N PHE A 154 0.43 -9.49 -9.03
CA PHE A 154 1.52 -8.63 -9.46
C PHE A 154 2.41 -9.39 -10.45
N THR A 155 2.22 -9.12 -11.73
CA THR A 155 2.93 -9.77 -12.83
C THR A 155 3.94 -8.81 -13.44
N LEU A 156 5.23 -9.12 -13.32
CA LEU A 156 6.30 -8.40 -14.02
C LEU A 156 6.72 -9.18 -15.27
N ILE A 157 6.74 -8.51 -16.41
CA ILE A 157 7.16 -9.06 -17.70
C ILE A 157 8.38 -8.28 -18.17
N TRP A 158 9.53 -8.94 -18.19
CA TRP A 158 10.72 -8.40 -18.84
C TRP A 158 10.52 -8.40 -20.34
N LYS A 159 10.41 -7.20 -20.92
CA LYS A 159 10.08 -6.98 -22.32
C LYS A 159 10.91 -5.80 -22.85
N ASP A 160 11.38 -5.92 -24.08
CA ASP A 160 12.00 -4.78 -24.76
C ASP A 160 10.93 -3.74 -25.10
N VAL A 161 10.77 -2.76 -24.21
CA VAL A 161 9.88 -1.61 -24.32
C VAL A 161 10.70 -0.32 -24.16
N SER A 162 10.33 0.72 -24.89
CA SER A 162 10.96 2.04 -24.77
C SER A 162 10.61 2.72 -23.46
N GLU A 163 9.39 2.56 -22.97
CA GLU A 163 8.91 3.06 -21.68
C GLU A 163 8.25 1.95 -20.88
N LEU A 164 8.31 2.06 -19.55
CA LEU A 164 7.63 1.13 -18.66
C LEU A 164 6.11 1.25 -18.86
N GLN A 165 5.41 0.13 -18.95
CA GLN A 165 3.96 0.11 -19.17
C GLN A 165 3.25 -0.79 -18.17
N MET A 166 2.22 -0.27 -17.51
CA MET A 166 1.34 -1.04 -16.64
C MET A 166 -0.05 -1.19 -17.27
N LYS A 167 -0.65 -2.36 -17.13
CA LYS A 167 -2.07 -2.62 -17.35
C LYS A 167 -2.69 -3.11 -16.05
N PHE A 168 -3.86 -2.59 -15.71
CA PHE A 168 -4.65 -3.02 -14.56
C PHE A 168 -5.92 -3.69 -15.08
N SER A 169 -6.25 -4.87 -14.59
CA SER A 169 -7.44 -5.67 -14.95
C SER A 169 -7.72 -5.69 -16.46
N THR A 170 -7.21 -6.70 -17.16
CA THR A 170 -6.97 -6.79 -18.62
C THR A 170 -8.15 -6.55 -19.59
N GLN A 171 -9.33 -6.15 -19.14
CA GLN A 171 -10.48 -5.80 -19.96
C GLN A 171 -10.51 -4.28 -20.22
N SER A 172 -9.90 -3.86 -21.34
CA SER A 172 -10.04 -2.53 -21.96
C SER A 172 -9.64 -1.29 -21.13
N MET A 173 -8.41 -1.23 -20.61
CA MET A 173 -7.83 0.02 -20.10
C MET A 173 -6.68 0.53 -21.00
N CYS A 174 -6.54 1.85 -21.11
CA CYS A 174 -5.35 2.47 -21.69
C CYS A 174 -4.14 2.12 -20.80
N PRO A 175 -3.01 1.62 -21.37
CA PRO A 175 -1.80 1.37 -20.59
C PRO A 175 -1.33 2.64 -19.88
N ILE A 176 -0.92 2.51 -18.61
CA ILE A 176 -0.27 3.59 -17.86
C ILE A 176 1.23 3.52 -18.14
N GLU A 177 1.80 4.59 -18.69
CA GLU A 177 3.21 4.63 -19.06
C GLU A 177 4.05 5.42 -18.06
N GLY A 178 5.31 5.03 -17.91
CA GLY A 178 6.32 5.66 -17.07
C GLY A 178 6.37 5.12 -15.64
N GLU A 179 7.59 4.90 -15.14
CA GLU A 179 7.86 4.39 -13.78
C GLU A 179 7.15 5.24 -12.70
N ALA A 180 7.18 6.57 -12.84
CA ALA A 180 6.57 7.51 -11.90
C ALA A 180 5.06 7.36 -11.75
N ASN A 181 4.34 7.21 -12.86
CA ASN A 181 2.88 7.13 -12.86
C ASN A 181 2.41 5.80 -12.27
N VAL A 182 3.13 4.73 -12.59
CA VAL A 182 2.89 3.41 -11.99
C VAL A 182 3.21 3.44 -10.49
N ALA A 183 4.30 4.10 -10.09
CA ALA A 183 4.66 4.25 -8.68
C ALA A 183 3.57 4.98 -7.87
N ARG A 184 3.01 6.07 -8.42
CA ARG A 184 1.86 6.80 -7.83
C ARG A 184 0.65 5.90 -7.66
N PHE A 185 0.32 5.12 -8.70
CA PHE A 185 -0.79 4.17 -8.64
C PHE A 185 -0.59 3.13 -7.53
N LEU A 186 0.57 2.46 -7.50
CA LEU A 186 0.86 1.43 -6.50
C LEU A 186 0.88 1.99 -5.07
N PHE A 187 1.43 3.19 -4.87
CA PHE A 187 1.45 3.83 -3.57
C PHE A 187 0.06 4.20 -3.07
N ARG A 188 -0.84 4.63 -3.98
CA ARG A 188 -2.24 4.88 -3.63
C ARG A 188 -2.93 3.62 -3.11
N LEU A 189 -2.56 2.44 -3.58
CA LEU A 189 -3.06 1.17 -3.05
C LEU A 189 -2.63 0.94 -1.59
N LEU A 190 -1.55 1.56 -1.11
CA LEU A 190 -1.16 1.51 0.30
C LEU A 190 -1.99 2.45 1.19
N GLY A 191 -2.90 3.26 0.61
CA GLY A 191 -3.76 4.18 1.36
C GLY A 191 -2.98 5.24 2.14
N ALA A 192 -1.76 5.56 1.71
CA ALA A 192 -0.80 6.43 2.40
C ALA A 192 -0.59 7.79 1.73
N GLU A 193 -1.45 8.14 0.78
CA GLU A 193 -1.34 9.41 0.06
C GLU A 193 -1.67 10.60 0.98
N PRO A 194 -0.96 11.73 0.87
CA PRO A 194 -1.30 12.93 1.63
C PRO A 194 -2.74 13.38 1.34
N GLN A 195 -3.52 13.64 2.38
CA GLN A 195 -4.88 14.19 2.24
C GLN A 195 -4.88 15.67 1.86
N ASP A 196 -3.84 16.40 2.29
CA ASP A 196 -3.66 17.81 1.95
C ASP A 196 -3.23 17.96 0.48
N PRO A 197 -4.00 18.69 -0.35
CA PRO A 197 -3.67 18.89 -1.77
C PRO A 197 -2.30 19.54 -1.99
N ALA A 198 -1.85 20.42 -1.08
CA ALA A 198 -0.54 21.07 -1.22
C ALA A 198 0.59 20.05 -0.99
N ALA A 199 0.51 19.23 0.05
CA ALA A 199 1.43 18.14 0.29
C ALA A 199 1.43 17.08 -0.85
N ALA A 200 0.25 16.71 -1.37
CA ALA A 200 0.15 15.79 -2.51
C ALA A 200 0.84 16.36 -3.76
N THR A 201 0.60 17.64 -4.07
CA THR A 201 1.26 18.32 -5.20
C THR A 201 2.77 18.40 -4.99
N GLN A 202 3.22 18.67 -3.76
CA GLN A 202 4.65 18.71 -3.44
C GLN A 202 5.31 17.34 -3.59
N MET A 203 4.60 16.25 -3.22
CA MET A 203 5.04 14.88 -3.46
C MET A 203 5.28 14.64 -4.95
N ASP A 204 4.31 15.01 -5.78
CA ASP A 204 4.39 14.87 -7.23
C ASP A 204 5.55 15.69 -7.83
N CYS A 205 5.76 16.91 -7.33
CA CYS A 205 6.89 17.74 -7.76
C CYS A 205 8.26 17.09 -7.50
N TRP A 206 8.41 16.37 -6.37
CA TRP A 206 9.65 15.64 -6.07
C TRP A 206 9.84 14.44 -7.00
N ILE A 207 8.78 13.69 -7.23
CA ILE A 207 8.78 12.53 -8.14
C ILE A 207 9.17 12.98 -9.56
N ASP A 208 8.59 14.06 -10.07
CA ASP A 208 8.89 14.57 -11.41
C ASP A 208 10.33 15.11 -11.50
N LYS A 209 10.84 15.76 -10.45
CA LYS A 209 12.26 16.14 -10.38
C LYS A 209 13.19 14.93 -10.47
N ALA A 210 12.87 13.83 -9.80
CA ALA A 210 13.67 12.62 -9.89
C ALA A 210 13.68 12.04 -11.32
N VAL A 211 12.50 11.93 -11.93
CA VAL A 211 12.35 11.25 -13.24
C VAL A 211 12.89 12.11 -14.38
N PHE A 212 12.57 13.40 -14.43
CA PHE A 212 12.94 14.24 -15.57
C PHE A 212 14.30 14.91 -15.41
N GLN A 213 14.75 15.19 -14.19
CA GLN A 213 16.00 15.93 -13.96
C GLN A 213 17.15 15.05 -13.44
N LEU A 214 16.86 13.99 -12.68
CA LEU A 214 17.92 13.13 -12.14
C LEU A 214 18.30 11.99 -13.10
N SER A 215 17.33 11.29 -13.69
CA SER A 215 17.61 10.25 -14.71
C SER A 215 17.97 10.83 -16.06
N GLU A 216 17.10 11.68 -16.61
CA GLU A 216 17.21 12.18 -17.99
C GLU A 216 18.05 13.46 -18.11
N GLY A 217 18.18 14.21 -17.00
CA GLY A 217 18.92 15.47 -16.98
C GLY A 217 20.44 15.30 -17.02
N GLY A 218 21.13 16.38 -17.43
CA GLY A 218 22.58 16.44 -17.48
C GLY A 218 23.22 16.67 -16.11
N SER A 219 24.55 16.70 -16.02
CA SER A 219 25.27 16.84 -14.75
C SER A 219 24.88 18.10 -13.94
N LYS A 220 24.53 19.20 -14.62
CA LYS A 220 24.05 20.43 -13.97
C LYS A 220 22.67 20.24 -13.31
N ASP A 221 21.75 19.58 -14.00
CA ASP A 221 20.40 19.31 -13.50
C ASP A 221 20.46 18.36 -12.32
N ARG A 222 21.23 17.27 -12.45
CA ARG A 222 21.49 16.31 -11.37
C ARG A 222 22.04 16.99 -10.12
N ALA A 223 23.04 17.86 -10.28
CA ALA A 223 23.60 18.62 -9.17
C ALA A 223 22.59 19.61 -8.55
N ALA A 224 21.69 20.19 -9.34
CA ALA A 224 20.63 21.07 -8.86
C ALA A 224 19.57 20.30 -8.05
N VAL A 225 19.19 19.11 -8.50
CA VAL A 225 18.30 18.21 -7.76
C VAL A 225 18.93 17.81 -6.43
N LEU A 226 20.20 17.37 -6.43
CA LEU A 226 20.91 17.00 -5.20
C LEU A 226 21.02 18.16 -4.19
N ARG A 227 21.26 19.39 -4.65
CA ARG A 227 21.21 20.57 -3.79
C ARG A 227 19.83 20.82 -3.21
N SER A 228 18.78 20.64 -4.03
CA SER A 228 17.39 20.80 -3.58
C SER A 228 17.03 19.77 -2.53
N LEU A 229 17.36 18.49 -2.75
CA LEU A 229 17.19 17.41 -1.79
C LEU A 229 17.91 17.74 -0.48
N ASN A 230 19.19 18.14 -0.54
CA ASN A 230 19.97 18.47 0.65
C ASN A 230 19.37 19.62 1.47
N ALA A 231 18.80 20.62 0.80
CA ALA A 231 18.15 21.76 1.46
C ALA A 231 16.81 21.37 2.10
N ALA A 232 16.04 20.48 1.48
CA ALA A 232 14.81 19.95 2.06
C ALA A 232 15.10 19.06 3.27
N LEU A 233 16.00 18.09 3.11
CA LEU A 233 16.42 17.13 4.14
C LEU A 233 17.26 17.76 5.28
N GLY A 234 17.66 19.03 5.12
CA GLY A 234 18.23 19.81 6.22
C GLY A 234 17.19 20.37 7.18
N ARG A 235 15.90 20.39 6.79
CA ARG A 235 14.78 20.91 7.59
C ARG A 235 13.94 19.80 8.21
N SER A 236 13.89 18.65 7.57
CA SER A 236 13.07 17.51 7.99
C SER A 236 13.77 16.19 7.66
N PRO A 237 13.45 15.09 8.37
CA PRO A 237 14.06 13.78 8.10
C PRO A 237 13.68 13.19 6.74
N TRP A 238 12.48 13.52 6.23
CA TRP A 238 11.95 13.06 4.95
C TRP A 238 11.54 14.23 4.05
N LEU A 239 11.30 13.97 2.77
CA LEU A 239 11.07 15.02 1.76
C LEU A 239 9.78 15.82 1.96
N LEU A 240 8.79 15.25 2.66
CA LEU A 240 7.51 15.90 2.98
C LEU A 240 7.33 16.15 4.48
N GLY A 241 8.41 16.13 5.27
CA GLY A 241 8.35 16.42 6.69
C GLY A 241 8.78 15.24 7.55
N GLN A 242 7.93 14.87 8.52
CA GLN A 242 8.24 13.86 9.54
C GLN A 242 7.95 12.42 9.11
N GLU A 243 7.16 12.24 8.05
CA GLU A 243 6.70 10.94 7.58
C GLU A 243 7.38 10.55 6.27
N PHE A 244 7.69 9.26 6.14
CA PHE A 244 8.22 8.66 4.92
C PHE A 244 7.13 8.60 3.84
N SER A 245 7.47 8.89 2.58
CA SER A 245 6.50 9.04 1.50
C SER A 245 6.96 8.44 0.17
N LEU A 246 6.08 8.44 -0.83
CA LEU A 246 6.43 8.05 -2.20
C LEU A 246 7.57 8.89 -2.78
N ALA A 247 7.63 10.19 -2.45
CA ALA A 247 8.71 11.05 -2.88
C ALA A 247 10.06 10.48 -2.41
N ASP A 248 10.14 9.98 -1.17
CA ASP A 248 11.36 9.39 -0.65
C ASP A 248 11.75 8.11 -1.38
N ILE A 249 10.77 7.22 -1.65
CA ILE A 249 10.97 5.97 -2.41
C ILE A 249 11.55 6.27 -3.79
N VAL A 250 10.87 7.13 -4.56
CA VAL A 250 11.25 7.42 -5.93
C VAL A 250 12.58 8.17 -5.97
N CYS A 251 12.73 9.26 -5.21
CA CYS A 251 13.98 10.01 -5.20
C CYS A 251 15.17 9.13 -4.78
N ALA A 252 15.02 8.28 -3.77
CA ALA A 252 16.12 7.43 -3.31
C ALA A 252 16.51 6.42 -4.40
N CYS A 253 15.54 5.76 -5.04
CA CYS A 253 15.79 4.81 -6.13
C CYS A 253 16.53 5.47 -7.30
N PHE A 254 16.16 6.69 -7.69
CA PHE A 254 16.82 7.40 -8.78
C PHE A 254 18.21 7.93 -8.39
N VAL A 255 18.43 8.36 -7.13
CA VAL A 255 19.76 8.72 -6.63
C VAL A 255 20.69 7.50 -6.59
N LEU A 256 20.18 6.36 -6.10
CA LEU A 256 20.90 5.08 -6.06
C LEU A 256 21.29 4.64 -7.48
N ARG A 257 20.33 4.62 -8.42
CA ARG A 257 20.55 4.26 -9.83
C ARG A 257 21.58 5.17 -10.50
N ALA A 258 21.63 6.46 -10.14
CA ALA A 258 22.59 7.38 -10.72
C ALA A 258 24.02 7.21 -10.19
N GLY A 259 24.26 6.32 -9.21
CA GLY A 259 25.60 6.09 -8.64
C GLY A 259 26.17 7.28 -7.87
N GLN A 260 25.34 8.24 -7.48
CA GLN A 260 25.77 9.52 -6.87
C GLN A 260 25.83 9.45 -5.34
N THR A 261 25.84 8.27 -4.72
CA THR A 261 25.68 8.12 -3.27
C THR A 261 26.85 8.69 -2.47
N THR A 262 28.10 8.44 -2.90
CA THR A 262 29.31 8.87 -2.19
C THR A 262 29.65 10.36 -2.40
N SER A 263 29.25 10.92 -3.54
CA SER A 263 29.42 12.34 -3.88
C SER A 263 28.22 13.20 -3.50
N ALA A 264 27.13 12.59 -3.02
CA ALA A 264 25.94 13.31 -2.61
C ALA A 264 26.23 14.23 -1.41
N PRO A 265 25.49 15.34 -1.26
CA PRO A 265 25.57 16.19 -0.07
C PRO A 265 25.24 15.45 1.24
N VAL A 266 25.73 15.96 2.37
CA VAL A 266 25.68 15.28 3.68
C VAL A 266 24.26 14.89 4.15
N ASN A 267 23.24 15.75 3.95
CA ASN A 267 21.89 15.41 4.38
C ASN A 267 21.28 14.33 3.49
N VAL A 268 21.65 14.29 2.21
CA VAL A 268 21.23 13.25 1.26
C VAL A 268 21.86 11.91 1.64
N GLN A 269 23.16 11.89 1.97
CA GLN A 269 23.82 10.66 2.44
C GLN A 269 23.17 10.11 3.72
N ARG A 270 22.89 11.00 4.69
CA ARG A 270 22.20 10.61 5.94
C ARG A 270 20.81 10.05 5.65
N TRP A 271 20.03 10.73 4.81
CA TRP A 271 18.69 10.29 4.42
C TRP A 271 18.70 8.95 3.66
N LEU A 272 19.65 8.72 2.74
CA LEU A 272 19.80 7.42 2.08
C LEU A 272 20.10 6.30 3.08
N LYS A 273 20.91 6.58 4.10
CA LYS A 273 21.14 5.63 5.21
C LYS A 273 19.86 5.40 6.02
N SER A 274 19.06 6.43 6.26
CA SER A 274 17.73 6.27 6.87
C SER A 274 16.80 5.40 6.01
N CYS A 275 16.76 5.61 4.69
CA CYS A 275 16.03 4.74 3.75
C CYS A 275 16.49 3.29 3.84
N GLN A 276 17.81 3.07 3.87
CA GLN A 276 18.39 1.73 4.02
C GLN A 276 17.97 1.06 5.33
N ASN A 277 18.00 1.81 6.44
CA ASN A 277 17.64 1.29 7.76
C ASN A 277 16.16 0.89 7.88
N LEU A 278 15.28 1.37 7.00
CA LEU A 278 13.88 0.90 6.95
C LEU A 278 13.77 -0.54 6.40
N GLY A 279 14.80 -1.06 5.73
CA GLY A 279 14.80 -2.40 5.11
C GLY A 279 13.98 -2.54 3.83
N HIS A 280 13.10 -1.57 3.51
CA HIS A 280 12.26 -1.62 2.30
C HIS A 280 13.06 -1.61 0.99
N PHE A 281 14.28 -1.08 1.01
CA PHE A 281 15.16 -0.97 -0.16
C PHE A 281 16.08 -2.18 -0.33
N ASP A 282 16.03 -3.17 0.57
CA ASP A 282 16.92 -4.33 0.51
C ASP A 282 16.78 -5.11 -0.80
N CYS A 283 15.56 -5.13 -1.36
CA CYS A 283 15.27 -5.77 -2.62
C CYS A 283 15.97 -5.12 -3.82
N VAL A 284 16.39 -3.84 -3.75
CA VAL A 284 16.95 -3.12 -4.91
C VAL A 284 18.48 -3.10 -4.97
N TYR A 285 19.17 -3.29 -3.84
CA TYR A 285 20.65 -3.26 -3.82
C TYR A 285 21.33 -4.26 -4.77
N PRO A 286 20.81 -5.48 -5.00
CA PRO A 286 21.40 -6.42 -5.97
C PRO A 286 21.45 -5.89 -7.42
N PHE A 287 20.74 -4.81 -7.74
CA PHE A 287 20.62 -4.23 -9.08
C PHE A 287 21.40 -2.93 -9.28
N LEU A 288 22.17 -2.49 -8.28
CA LEU A 288 22.88 -1.19 -8.27
C LEU A 288 24.35 -1.28 -8.71
N GLN A 289 24.67 -2.15 -9.68
CA GLN A 289 26.04 -2.36 -10.18
C GLN A 289 26.35 -1.51 -11.41
#